data_AF-M6WCJ9-F1
#
_entry.id   AF-M6WCJ9-F1
#
_cell.length_a   1.000
_cell.length_b   1.000
_cell.length_c   1.000
_cell.angle_alpha   90.00
_cell.angle_beta   90.00
_cell.angle_gamma   90.00
#
_symmetry.space_group_name_H-M   'P 1'
#
loop_
_entity.id
_entity.type
_entity.pdbx_description
1 polymer ?
#
loop_
_entity_poly.entity_id
_entity_poly.type
_entity_poly.pdbx_seq_one_letter_code
_entity_poly.pdbx_strand_id
1 'polypeptide(L)'
;MKEIDRSKPVLVTGGGGYIASWIIQYLLEDGISVRATVRDKSDSKKISHLLRLSERFPGKLELYEADLLKEGSFLNAIQEKGGVELILHTASPFL
;
A
#
# COMPACT_ATOMS: atom_id res chain seq x y z
N MET A 1 4.58 7.65 -23.92
CA MET A 1 4.09 7.04 -22.66
C MET A 1 5.28 6.89 -21.74
N LYS A 2 5.14 7.13 -20.43
CA LYS A 2 6.21 6.80 -19.47
C LYS A 2 6.32 5.28 -19.39
N GLU A 3 7.53 4.75 -19.48
CA GLU A 3 7.79 3.36 -19.14
C GLU A 3 7.74 3.20 -17.61
N ILE A 4 7.07 2.15 -17.13
CA ILE A 4 6.92 1.83 -15.71
C ILE A 4 7.70 0.56 -15.45
N ASP A 5 8.67 0.62 -14.54
CA ASP A 5 9.43 -0.56 -14.10
C ASP A 5 8.56 -1.46 -13.21
N ARG A 6 8.05 -2.55 -13.81
CA ARG A 6 7.19 -3.53 -13.13
C ARG A 6 7.92 -4.41 -12.10
N SER A 7 9.25 -4.34 -12.03
CA SER A 7 10.03 -5.06 -11.01
C SER A 7 10.04 -4.34 -9.66
N LYS A 8 9.74 -3.04 -9.65
CA LYS A 8 9.61 -2.21 -8.46
C LYS A 8 8.18 -2.19 -7.93
N PRO A 9 8.00 -1.97 -6.62
CA PRO A 9 6.68 -1.97 -6.02
C PRO A 9 5.87 -0.72 -6.36
N VAL A 10 4.55 -0.87 -6.33
CA VAL A 10 3.58 0.24 -6.34
C VAL A 10 3.16 0.57 -4.90
N LEU A 11 3.19 1.85 -4.54
CA LEU A 11 2.66 2.32 -3.26
C LEU A 11 1.18 2.70 -3.41
N VAL A 12 0.31 2.07 -2.62
CA VAL A 12 -1.10 2.46 -2.49
C VAL A 12 -1.33 3.05 -1.10
N THR A 13 -1.61 4.34 -1.00
CA THR A 13 -1.82 4.97 0.31
C THR A 13 -3.24 4.75 0.80
N GLY A 14 -3.45 4.54 2.10
CA GLY A 14 -4.79 4.37 2.67
C GLY A 14 -5.40 3.00 2.39
N GLY A 15 -4.58 1.94 2.34
CA GLY A 15 -4.94 0.56 2.03
C GLY A 15 -6.07 -0.04 2.84
N GLY A 16 -6.36 0.50 4.03
CA GLY A 16 -7.53 0.11 4.82
C GLY A 16 -8.87 0.62 4.26
N GLY A 17 -8.86 1.48 3.24
CA GLY A 17 -10.05 2.03 2.59
C GLY A 17 -10.61 1.12 1.50
N TYR A 18 -11.89 1.30 1.17
CA TYR A 18 -12.62 0.44 0.22
C TYR A 18 -11.96 0.38 -1.15
N ILE A 19 -11.77 1.53 -1.82
CA ILE A 19 -11.15 1.59 -3.16
C ILE A 19 -9.71 1.10 -3.14
N ALA A 20 -8.93 1.50 -2.13
CA ALA A 20 -7.54 1.09 -1.97
C ALA A 20 -7.42 -0.44 -1.92
N SER A 21 -8.34 -1.11 -1.23
CA SER A 21 -8.36 -2.58 -1.08
C SER A 21 -8.46 -3.30 -2.42
N TRP A 22 -9.34 -2.82 -3.30
CA TRP A 22 -9.50 -3.38 -4.64
C TRP A 22 -8.30 -3.13 -5.54
N ILE A 23 -7.74 -1.92 -5.50
CA ILE A 23 -6.52 -1.58 -6.24
C ILE A 23 -5.38 -2.50 -5.82
N ILE A 24 -5.17 -2.68 -4.51
CA ILE A 24 -4.13 -3.57 -3.96
C ILE A 24 -4.37 -5.00 -4.47
N GLN A 25 -5.60 -5.51 -4.38
CA GLN A 25 -5.90 -6.85 -4.85
C GLN A 25 -5.58 -7.03 -6.35
N TYR A 26 -6.02 -6.11 -7.21
CA TYR A 26 -5.80 -6.23 -8.65
C TYR A 26 -4.32 -6.13 -9.03
N LEU A 27 -3.55 -5.27 -8.34
CA LEU A 27 -2.09 -5.21 -8.55
C LEU A 27 -1.41 -6.53 -8.17
N LEU A 28 -1.79 -7.12 -7.03
CA LEU A 28 -1.26 -8.40 -6.58
C LEU A 28 -1.63 -9.55 -7.54
N GLU A 29 -2.87 -9.55 -8.05
CA GLU A 29 -3.35 -10.52 -9.05
C GLU A 29 -2.61 -10.38 -10.39
N ASP A 30 -2.13 -9.19 -10.74
CA ASP A 30 -1.27 -8.92 -11.91
C ASP A 30 0.23 -9.17 -11.62
N GLY A 31 0.55 -9.78 -10.47
CA GLY A 31 1.91 -10.17 -10.07
C GLY A 31 2.80 -9.02 -9.57
N ILE A 32 2.25 -7.81 -9.45
CA ILE A 32 2.96 -6.60 -9.02
C ILE A 32 3.12 -6.62 -7.50
N SER A 33 4.31 -6.29 -7.01
CA SER A 33 4.55 -6.10 -5.57
C SER A 33 3.93 -4.78 -5.11
N VAL A 34 3.28 -4.79 -3.95
CA VAL A 34 2.54 -3.65 -3.43
C VAL A 34 3.05 -3.26 -2.05
N ARG A 35 3.25 -1.96 -1.85
CA ARG A 35 3.31 -1.36 -0.52
C ARG A 35 1.97 -0.69 -0.25
N ALA A 36 1.38 -0.94 0.91
CA ALA A 36 0.14 -0.29 1.31
C ALA A 36 0.34 0.48 2.61
N THR A 37 -0.11 1.73 2.67
CA THR A 37 -0.15 2.44 3.95
C THR A 37 -1.47 2.27 4.68
N VAL A 38 -1.41 2.01 5.97
CA VAL A 38 -2.55 2.00 6.90
C VAL A 38 -2.28 2.99 8.01
N ARG A 39 -3.31 3.49 8.69
CA ARG A 39 -3.12 4.44 9.80
C ARG A 39 -2.56 3.74 11.04
N ASP A 40 -3.04 2.53 11.31
CA ASP A 40 -2.71 1.72 12.47
C ASP A 40 -2.64 0.26 12.04
N LYS A 41 -1.48 -0.37 12.17
CA LYS A 41 -1.27 -1.80 11.85
C LYS A 41 -1.87 -2.72 12.92
N SER A 42 -2.11 -2.23 14.12
CA SER A 42 -2.69 -3.00 15.22
C SER A 42 -4.21 -3.14 15.11
N ASP A 43 -4.89 -2.29 14.33
CA ASP A 43 -6.32 -2.38 14.03
C ASP A 43 -6.63 -3.52 13.04
N SER A 44 -6.45 -4.75 13.52
CA SER A 44 -6.66 -5.99 12.77
C SER A 44 -8.05 -6.08 12.13
N LYS A 45 -9.08 -5.48 12.74
CA LYS A 45 -10.44 -5.45 12.18
C LYS A 45 -10.46 -4.65 10.88
N LYS A 46 -9.87 -3.45 10.90
CA LYS A 46 -9.81 -2.55 9.74
C LYS A 46 -8.89 -3.04 8.63
N ILE A 47 -7.85 -3.80 8.96
CA ILE A 47 -6.86 -4.28 7.98
C ILE A 47 -7.00 -5.78 7.66
N SER A 48 -8.03 -6.47 8.17
CA SER A 48 -8.16 -7.93 8.05
C SER A 48 -8.12 -8.42 6.59
N HIS A 49 -8.65 -7.65 5.65
CA HIS A 49 -8.60 -7.97 4.22
C HIS A 49 -7.18 -7.88 3.65
N LEU A 50 -6.37 -6.91 4.10
CA LEU A 50 -4.97 -6.82 3.71
C LEU A 50 -4.16 -7.99 4.27
N LEU A 51 -4.43 -8.40 5.51
CA LEU A 51 -3.77 -9.57 6.11
C LEU A 51 -4.06 -10.85 5.30
N ARG A 52 -5.32 -11.06 4.91
CA ARG A 52 -5.70 -12.17 4.01
C ARG A 52 -5.02 -12.09 2.63
N LEU A 53 -4.87 -10.88 2.09
CA LEU A 53 -4.13 -10.68 0.83
C LEU A 53 -2.65 -10.99 1.01
N SER A 54 -2.02 -10.60 2.12
CA SER A 54 -0.63 -10.95 2.43
C SER A 54 -0.42 -12.46 2.54
N GLU A 55 -1.38 -13.20 3.10
CA GLU A 55 -1.35 -14.67 3.16
C GLU A 55 -1.52 -15.30 1.76
N ARG A 56 -2.45 -14.78 0.95
CA ARG A 56 -2.70 -15.24 -0.44
C ARG A 56 -1.53 -14.94 -1.38
N PHE A 57 -0.80 -13.85 -1.13
CA PHE A 57 0.32 -13.38 -1.96
C PHE A 57 1.59 -13.18 -1.09
N PRO A 58 2.21 -14.27 -0.63
CA PRO A 58 3.33 -14.21 0.30
C PRO A 58 4.51 -13.44 -0.29
N GLY A 59 5.02 -12.46 0.47
CA GLY A 59 6.16 -11.62 0.08
C GLY A 59 5.85 -10.55 -0.97
N LYS A 60 4.59 -10.40 -1.40
CA LYS A 60 4.19 -9.39 -2.41
C LYS A 60 3.50 -8.16 -1.82
N LEU A 61 2.91 -8.26 -0.63
CA LEU A 61 2.25 -7.14 0.05
C LEU A 61 2.99 -6.75 1.32
N GLU A 62 3.46 -5.50 1.38
CA GLU A 62 4.09 -4.90 2.56
C GLU A 62 3.23 -3.80 3.14
N LEU A 63 2.98 -3.84 4.45
CA LEU A 63 2.20 -2.82 5.15
C LEU A 63 3.12 -1.79 5.82
N TYR A 64 2.77 -0.52 5.70
CA TYR A 64 3.43 0.62 6.33
C TYR A 64 2.43 1.43 7.15
N GLU A 65 2.86 1.96 8.29
CA GLU A 65 2.04 2.94 9.01
C GLU A 65 2.31 4.32 8.45
N ALA A 66 1.26 5.05 8.10
CA ALA A 66 1.36 6.45 7.70
C ALA A 66 0.07 7.19 8.07
N ASP A 67 0.22 8.43 8.52
CA ASP A 67 -0.87 9.33 8.82
C ASP A 67 -0.78 10.55 7.90
N LEU A 68 -1.84 10.77 7.10
CA LEU A 68 -1.92 11.87 6.16
C LEU A 68 -1.71 13.25 6.80
N LEU A 69 -2.06 13.39 8.08
CA LEU A 69 -1.92 14.65 8.81
C LEU A 69 -0.55 14.84 9.45
N LYS A 70 0.34 13.84 9.37
CA LYS A 70 1.68 13.88 9.95
C LYS A 70 2.72 14.00 8.85
N GLU A 71 3.40 15.13 8.81
CA GLU A 71 4.49 15.38 7.88
C GLU A 71 5.55 14.27 7.96
N GLY A 72 6.04 13.84 6.80
CA GLY A 72 7.07 12.81 6.69
C GLY A 72 6.59 11.38 6.95
N SER A 73 5.33 11.12 7.34
CA SER A 73 4.89 9.77 7.72
C SER A 73 4.96 8.74 6.57
N PHE A 74 4.97 9.19 5.32
CA PHE A 74 5.03 8.31 4.15
C PHE A 74 6.46 8.00 3.68
N LEU A 75 7.48 8.68 4.23
CA LEU A 75 8.86 8.58 3.72
C LEU A 75 9.36 7.14 3.73
N ASN A 76 9.11 6.39 4.80
CA ASN A 76 9.50 4.99 4.89
C ASN A 76 8.83 4.13 3.81
N ALA A 77 7.52 4.31 3.60
CA ALA A 77 6.80 3.58 2.56
C ALA A 77 7.30 3.90 1.15
N ILE A 78 7.74 5.15 0.92
CA ILE A 78 8.23 5.63 -0.37
C ILE A 78 9.68 5.23 -0.64
N GLN A 79 10.57 5.31 0.35
CA GLN A 79 12.02 5.31 0.13
C GLN A 79 12.72 4.00 0.50
N GLU A 80 12.14 3.19 1.41
CA GLU A 80 12.80 1.97 1.84
C GLU A 80 13.03 0.98 0.68
N LYS A 81 14.02 0.09 0.84
CA LYS A 81 14.35 -0.99 -0.10
C LYS A 81 14.44 -0.53 -1.57
N GLY A 82 15.06 0.62 -1.83
CA GLY A 82 15.25 1.14 -3.19
C GLY A 82 14.07 1.90 -3.78
N GLY A 83 13.05 2.17 -2.97
CA GLY A 83 11.92 3.02 -3.31
C GLY A 83 10.73 2.30 -3.96
N VAL A 84 9.84 3.10 -4.57
CA VAL A 84 8.65 2.64 -5.30
C VAL A 84 8.61 3.26 -6.70
N GLU A 85 8.00 2.57 -7.66
CA GLU A 85 7.91 3.04 -9.04
C GLU A 85 6.77 4.04 -9.24
N LEU A 86 5.63 3.74 -8.62
CA LEU A 86 4.39 4.48 -8.77
C LEU A 86 3.72 4.64 -7.42
N ILE A 87 3.09 5.80 -7.21
CA ILE A 87 2.26 6.08 -6.05
C ILE A 87 0.83 6.27 -6.53
N LEU A 88 -0.08 5.43 -6.04
CA LEU A 88 -1.52 5.58 -6.15
C LEU A 88 -2.04 6.15 -4.83
N HIS A 89 -2.24 7.47 -4.83
CA HIS A 89 -2.71 8.16 -3.64
C HIS A 89 -4.23 8.06 -3.51
N THR A 90 -4.69 7.26 -2.54
CA THR A 90 -6.12 7.11 -2.21
C THR A 90 -6.45 7.48 -0.77
N ALA A 91 -5.44 7.89 0.01
CA ALA A 91 -5.65 8.33 1.37
C ALA A 91 -6.39 9.67 1.34
N SER A 92 -7.53 9.73 2.02
CA SER A 92 -8.26 10.96 2.26
C SER A 92 -8.41 11.12 3.77
N PRO A 93 -8.27 12.33 4.32
CA PRO A 93 -8.65 12.55 5.70
C PRO A 93 -10.18 12.46 5.76
N PHE A 94 -10.69 11.57 6.60
CA PHE A 94 -12.09 11.60 7.02
C PHE A 94 -12.08 12.23 8.41
N LEU A 95 -12.71 13.40 8.51
CA LEU A 95 -13.05 14.06 9.78
C LEU A 95 -14.28 13.38 10.38
#